data_AF-A0A182MQC6-F1
#
_entry.id   AF-A0A182MQC6-F1
#
_cell.length_a   1.000
_cell.length_b   1.000
_cell.length_c   1.000
_cell.angle_alpha   90.00
_cell.angle_beta   90.00
_cell.angle_gamma   90.00
#
_symmetry.space_group_name_H-M   'P 1'
#
loop_
_entity.id
_entity.type
_entity.pdbx_description
1 polymer ?
#
loop_
_entity_poly.entity_id
_entity_poly.type
_entity_poly.pdbx_seq_one_letter_code
_entity_poly.pdbx_strand_id
1 'polypeptide(L)'
;MSDNRKLLALLQRPLEPTFYPKDNGKTLIDLPESYLTDRYKPIGDTLQTRFSSEADTRIAVRASTLPDIAFAEAIPRRGDFSLFIPKHREIAGNLIDLFINQPDVDTLMSAGSYARDRLNPILFQYAMAVAIQH
;
A
#
# COMPACT_ATOMS: atom_id res chain seq x y z
N MET A 1 -7.66 -15.59 -12.41
CA MET A 1 -8.08 -14.21 -12.03
C MET A 1 -8.55 -14.09 -10.57
N SER A 2 -8.16 -15.00 -9.65
CA SER A 2 -8.49 -14.89 -8.22
C SER A 2 -7.47 -14.02 -7.46
N ASP A 3 -6.19 -14.13 -7.81
CA ASP A 3 -5.10 -13.41 -7.11
C ASP A 3 -5.16 -11.89 -7.24
N ASN A 4 -5.67 -11.34 -8.34
CA ASN A 4 -5.69 -9.89 -8.56
C ASN A 4 -6.63 -9.16 -7.59
N ARG A 5 -7.63 -9.86 -7.03
CA ARG A 5 -8.60 -9.24 -6.11
C ARG A 5 -7.96 -8.78 -4.80
N LYS A 6 -6.82 -9.36 -4.40
CA LYS A 6 -6.13 -8.95 -3.17
C LYS A 6 -5.63 -7.50 -3.22
N LEU A 7 -5.31 -7.00 -4.42
CA LEU A 7 -4.88 -5.61 -4.62
C LEU A 7 -6.01 -4.61 -4.35
N LEU A 8 -7.29 -5.01 -4.48
CA LEU A 8 -8.43 -4.15 -4.16
C LEU A 8 -8.47 -3.78 -2.67
N ALA A 9 -7.87 -4.60 -1.80
CA ALA A 9 -7.73 -4.27 -0.38
C ALA A 9 -6.85 -3.03 -0.13
N LEU A 10 -5.95 -2.70 -1.05
CA LEU A 10 -5.12 -1.49 -1.01
C LEU A 10 -5.88 -0.25 -1.52
N LEU A 11 -6.91 -0.44 -2.35
CA LEU A 11 -7.66 0.62 -3.05
C LEU A 11 -8.89 1.14 -2.28
N GLN A 12 -8.88 1.00 -0.96
CA GLN A 12 -9.96 1.47 -0.09
C GLN A 12 -9.42 2.19 1.14
N ARG A 13 -10.25 3.06 1.72
CA ARG A 13 -9.99 3.85 2.94
C ARG A 13 -8.54 4.38 3.01
N PRO A 14 -8.13 5.29 2.11
CA PRO A 14 -6.72 5.59 1.84
C PRO A 14 -5.91 6.15 3.01
N LEU A 15 -6.58 6.71 4.02
CA LEU A 15 -5.95 7.24 5.23
C LEU A 15 -5.90 6.24 6.39
N GLU A 16 -6.66 5.14 6.32
CA GLU A 16 -6.55 4.06 7.31
C GLU A 16 -5.31 3.22 6.98
N PRO A 17 -4.47 2.91 7.98
CA PRO A 17 -3.27 2.09 7.78
C PRO A 17 -3.59 0.72 7.15
N THR A 18 -2.60 0.13 6.50
CA THR A 18 -2.79 -1.10 5.71
C THR A 18 -3.18 -2.28 6.58
N PHE A 19 -2.64 -2.38 7.80
CA PHE A 19 -3.01 -3.40 8.80
C PHE A 19 -4.42 -3.26 9.38
N TYR A 20 -5.12 -2.15 9.15
CA TYR A 20 -6.49 -1.98 9.65
C TYR A 20 -7.46 -2.87 8.86
N PRO A 21 -8.52 -3.45 9.46
CA PRO A 21 -9.46 -4.30 8.73
C PRO A 21 -10.11 -3.59 7.54
N LYS A 22 -10.17 -4.28 6.41
CA LYS A 22 -10.74 -3.86 5.12
C LYS A 22 -12.08 -4.58 4.88
N ASP A 23 -12.83 -4.14 3.87
CA ASP A 23 -14.12 -4.75 3.48
C ASP A 23 -15.13 -4.88 4.64
N ASN A 24 -15.29 -3.80 5.41
CA ASN A 24 -16.12 -3.75 6.62
C ASN A 24 -15.73 -4.77 7.70
N GLY A 25 -14.43 -5.02 7.85
CA GLY A 25 -13.89 -5.90 8.89
C GLY A 25 -13.57 -7.32 8.42
N LYS A 26 -13.94 -7.66 7.18
CA LYS A 26 -13.84 -9.03 6.67
C LYS A 26 -12.47 -9.41 6.12
N THR A 27 -11.67 -8.43 5.71
CA THR A 27 -10.37 -8.68 5.08
C THR A 27 -9.24 -8.07 5.90
N LEU A 28 -8.24 -8.85 6.25
CA LEU A 28 -7.03 -8.39 6.93
C LEU A 28 -5.81 -8.58 6.02
N ILE A 29 -4.91 -7.60 6.02
CA ILE A 29 -3.61 -7.72 5.36
C ILE A 29 -2.57 -7.96 6.45
N ASP A 30 -1.97 -9.15 6.45
CA ASP A 30 -0.93 -9.52 7.40
C ASP A 30 0.41 -8.98 6.90
N LEU A 31 0.88 -7.92 7.56
CA LEU A 31 2.11 -7.23 7.21
C LEU A 31 3.30 -7.76 8.03
N PRO A 32 4.49 -7.88 7.42
CA PRO A 32 5.72 -8.02 8.17
C PRO A 32 5.98 -6.77 9.01
N GLU A 33 6.62 -6.93 10.17
CA GLU A 33 6.88 -5.82 11.11
C GLU A 33 7.66 -4.66 10.45
N SER A 34 8.58 -4.98 9.53
CA SER A 34 9.37 -3.99 8.78
C SER A 34 8.52 -3.05 7.90
N TYR A 35 7.28 -3.41 7.60
CA TYR A 35 6.35 -2.62 6.79
C TYR A 35 5.61 -1.59 7.63
N LEU A 36 5.55 -1.77 8.96
CA LEU A 36 4.98 -0.77 9.86
C LEU A 36 5.82 0.51 9.82
N THR A 37 5.14 1.65 9.73
CA THR A 37 5.80 2.95 9.90
C THR A 37 6.32 3.09 11.34
N ASP A 38 7.31 3.94 11.58
CA ASP A 38 7.95 4.09 12.90
C ASP A 38 6.97 4.37 14.04
N ARG A 39 5.86 5.07 13.74
CA ARG A 39 4.77 5.31 14.69
C ARG A 39 4.11 4.03 15.23
N TYR A 40 4.04 2.97 14.42
CA TYR A 40 3.29 1.75 14.71
C TYR A 40 4.18 0.56 15.07
N LYS A 41 5.48 0.60 14.75
CA LYS A 41 6.45 -0.45 15.14
C LYS A 41 6.37 -0.81 16.63
N PRO A 42 6.34 0.16 17.59
CA PRO A 42 6.32 -0.18 19.02
C PRO A 42 5.08 -0.94 19.49
N ILE A 43 4.00 -0.95 18.70
CA ILE A 43 2.73 -1.59 19.05
C ILE A 43 2.34 -2.71 18.07
N GLY A 44 3.27 -3.19 17.24
CA GLY A 44 3.03 -4.19 16.20
C GLY A 44 2.32 -5.45 16.71
N ASP A 45 2.82 -6.07 17.76
CA ASP A 45 2.25 -7.29 18.37
C ASP A 45 0.81 -7.07 18.87
N THR A 46 0.56 -5.89 19.43
CA THR A 46 -0.78 -5.52 19.92
C THR A 46 -1.75 -5.33 18.76
N LEU A 47 -1.30 -4.75 17.64
CA LEU A 47 -2.14 -4.56 16.45
C LEU A 47 -2.55 -5.90 15.84
N GLN A 48 -1.63 -6.87 15.75
CA GLN A 48 -1.96 -8.22 15.27
C GLN A 48 -3.03 -8.89 16.13
N THR A 49 -2.92 -8.76 17.46
CA THR A 49 -3.89 -9.36 18.40
C THR A 49 -5.26 -8.67 18.37
N ARG A 50 -5.30 -7.34 18.17
CA ARG A 50 -6.56 -6.58 18.16
C ARG A 50 -7.45 -6.86 16.96
N PHE A 51 -6.87 -7.23 15.82
CA PHE A 51 -7.61 -7.40 14.56
C PHE A 51 -7.68 -8.86 14.09
N SER A 52 -7.21 -9.81 14.89
CA SER A 52 -7.10 -11.22 14.49
C SER A 52 -8.40 -12.04 14.64
N SER A 53 -9.37 -11.60 15.43
CA SER A 53 -10.44 -12.50 15.90
C SER A 53 -11.62 -12.71 14.94
N GLU A 54 -11.80 -11.88 13.90
CA GLU A 54 -13.07 -11.87 13.13
C GLU A 54 -12.91 -11.68 11.60
N ALA A 55 -11.70 -11.78 11.05
CA ALA A 55 -11.50 -11.61 9.60
C ALA A 55 -11.79 -12.91 8.82
N ASP A 56 -12.72 -12.85 7.86
CA ASP A 56 -13.05 -13.94 6.95
C ASP A 56 -11.89 -14.27 5.98
N THR A 57 -11.17 -13.24 5.53
CA THR A 57 -10.08 -13.34 4.54
C THR A 57 -8.80 -12.74 5.09
N ARG A 58 -7.68 -13.46 4.97
CA ARG A 58 -6.34 -12.96 5.32
C ARG A 58 -5.43 -12.97 4.10
N ILE A 59 -4.88 -11.81 3.78
CA ILE A 59 -3.91 -11.63 2.70
C ILE A 59 -2.52 -11.55 3.34
N ALA A 60 -1.76 -12.64 3.27
CA ALA A 60 -0.41 -12.68 3.79
C ALA A 60 0.57 -11.96 2.85
N VAL A 61 1.20 -10.88 3.33
CA VAL A 61 2.27 -10.20 2.61
C VAL A 61 3.60 -10.76 3.06
N ARG A 62 4.36 -11.35 2.14
CA ARG A 62 5.72 -11.81 2.42
C ARG A 62 6.69 -10.66 2.26
N ALA A 63 7.63 -10.53 3.20
CA ALA A 63 8.69 -9.55 3.08
C ALA A 63 9.54 -9.83 1.83
N SER A 64 9.53 -8.91 0.89
CA SER A 64 10.46 -8.87 -0.25
C SER A 64 11.50 -7.78 -0.05
N THR A 65 12.46 -7.70 -0.97
CA THR A 65 13.31 -6.51 -1.12
C THR A 65 12.42 -5.28 -1.21
N LEU A 66 12.63 -4.32 -0.30
CA LEU A 66 11.83 -3.10 -0.24
C LEU A 66 12.17 -2.21 -1.43
N PRO A 67 11.18 -1.73 -2.18
CA PRO A 67 11.45 -0.77 -3.25
C PRO A 67 11.91 0.56 -2.66
N ASP A 68 12.81 1.25 -3.36
CA ASP A 68 13.11 2.65 -3.05
C ASP A 68 11.92 3.52 -3.47
N ILE A 69 11.35 4.23 -2.50
CA ILE A 69 10.21 5.12 -2.69
C ILE A 69 10.54 6.57 -2.28
N ALA A 70 11.79 6.87 -1.94
CA ALA A 70 12.21 8.18 -1.43
C ALA A 70 11.86 9.32 -2.41
N PHE A 71 11.91 9.04 -3.71
CA PHE A 71 11.52 9.99 -4.75
C PHE A 71 10.05 10.46 -4.64
N ALA A 72 9.16 9.61 -4.10
CA ALA A 72 7.74 9.89 -3.95
C ALA A 72 7.40 10.55 -2.60
N GLU A 73 8.28 10.47 -1.62
CA GLU A 73 8.13 11.16 -0.31
C GLU A 73 8.28 12.68 -0.42
N ALA A 74 8.76 13.18 -1.56
CA ALA A 74 8.76 14.60 -1.89
C ALA A 74 7.35 15.24 -1.85
N ILE A 75 6.29 14.44 -2.00
CA ILE A 75 4.91 14.88 -1.77
C ILE A 75 4.50 14.48 -0.35
N PRO A 76 4.21 15.45 0.54
CA PRO A 76 3.82 15.13 1.91
C PRO A 76 2.61 14.19 1.96
N ARG A 77 2.64 13.23 2.90
CA ARG A 77 1.56 12.24 3.06
C ARG A 77 0.16 12.86 3.22
N ARG A 78 0.05 14.05 3.79
CA ARG A 78 -1.21 14.81 3.95
C ARG A 78 -1.27 16.09 3.13
N GLY A 79 -0.35 16.25 2.18
CA GLY A 79 -0.36 17.36 1.22
C GLY A 79 -1.31 17.12 0.06
N ASP A 80 -1.48 18.14 -0.77
CA ASP A 80 -2.27 18.03 -2.00
C ASP A 80 -1.50 17.32 -3.11
N PHE A 81 -2.24 16.63 -3.99
CA PHE A 81 -1.71 16.00 -5.19
C PHE A 81 -2.52 16.45 -6.41
N SER A 82 -1.85 16.66 -7.54
CA SER A 82 -2.48 17.11 -8.77
C SER A 82 -1.59 16.81 -9.98
N LEU A 83 -2.16 16.16 -11.00
CA LEU A 83 -1.46 15.83 -12.26
C LEU A 83 -1.17 17.06 -13.13
N PHE A 84 -1.79 18.21 -12.83
CA PHE A 84 -1.49 19.48 -13.50
C PHE A 84 -0.15 20.06 -13.06
N ILE A 85 0.37 19.66 -11.90
CA ILE A 85 1.70 20.05 -11.43
C ILE A 85 2.74 19.14 -12.09
N PRO A 86 3.68 19.66 -12.90
CA PRO A 86 4.65 18.83 -13.64
C PRO A 86 5.44 17.88 -12.74
N LYS A 87 5.88 18.36 -11.57
CA LYS A 87 6.64 17.54 -10.63
C LYS A 87 5.84 16.37 -10.05
N HIS A 88 4.55 16.60 -9.76
CA HIS A 88 3.66 15.53 -9.28
C HIS A 88 3.44 14.47 -10.35
N ARG A 89 3.34 14.88 -11.62
CA ARG A 89 3.21 13.96 -12.74
C ARG A 89 4.44 13.09 -12.94
N GLU A 90 5.64 13.68 -12.85
CA GLU A 90 6.91 12.95 -12.91
C GLU A 90 6.99 11.90 -11.79
N ILE A 91 6.69 12.29 -10.55
CA ILE A 91 6.67 11.39 -9.38
C ILE A 91 5.65 10.27 -9.58
N ALA A 92 4.45 10.59 -10.07
CA ALA A 92 3.42 9.60 -10.35
C ALA A 92 3.85 8.60 -11.44
N GLY A 93 4.50 9.08 -12.51
CA GLY A 93 5.06 8.22 -13.56
C GLY A 93 6.07 7.22 -12.99
N ASN A 94 7.06 7.71 -12.24
CA ASN A 94 8.07 6.85 -11.62
C ASN A 94 7.45 5.81 -10.64
N LEU A 95 6.41 6.19 -9.91
CA LEU A 95 5.72 5.27 -9.00
C LEU A 95 4.88 4.23 -9.76
N ILE A 96 4.27 4.61 -10.89
CA ILE A 96 3.58 3.68 -11.80
C ILE A 96 4.58 2.69 -12.38
N ASP A 97 5.72 3.18 -12.89
CA ASP A 97 6.77 2.33 -13.46
C ASP A 97 7.29 1.33 -12.41
N LEU A 98 7.47 1.77 -11.16
CA LEU A 98 7.86 0.88 -10.05
C LEU A 98 6.84 -0.25 -9.84
N PHE A 99 5.54 0.05 -9.93
CA PHE A 99 4.48 -0.95 -9.76
C PHE A 99 4.32 -1.89 -10.96
N ILE A 100 4.35 -1.36 -12.19
CA ILE A 100 4.22 -2.17 -13.42
C ILE A 100 5.41 -3.13 -13.58
N ASN A 101 6.61 -2.72 -13.16
CA ASN A 101 7.81 -3.54 -13.27
C ASN A 101 7.93 -4.62 -12.18
N GLN A 102 6.93 -4.79 -11.30
CA GLN A 102 6.92 -5.91 -10.36
C GLN A 102 6.68 -7.23 -11.12
N PRO A 103 7.45 -8.30 -10.84
CA PRO A 103 7.43 -9.52 -11.63
C PRO A 103 6.10 -10.29 -11.53
N ASP A 104 5.36 -10.11 -10.44
CA ASP A 104 4.10 -10.80 -10.19
C ASP A 104 3.19 -10.02 -9.23
N VAL A 105 1.97 -10.52 -9.02
CA VAL A 105 0.96 -9.88 -8.18
C VAL A 105 1.36 -9.91 -6.68
N ASP A 106 2.15 -10.89 -6.24
CA ASP A 106 2.60 -10.98 -4.84
C ASP A 106 3.64 -9.92 -4.50
N THR A 107 4.61 -9.73 -5.38
CA THR A 107 5.63 -8.68 -5.29
C THR A 107 5.01 -7.30 -5.44
N LEU A 108 4.02 -7.12 -6.33
CA LEU A 108 3.22 -5.90 -6.40
C LEU A 108 2.42 -5.63 -5.11
N MET A 109 1.77 -6.66 -4.54
CA MET A 109 1.05 -6.53 -3.28
C MET A 109 2.00 -6.13 -2.14
N SER A 110 3.21 -6.69 -2.12
CA SER A 110 4.27 -6.36 -1.17
C SER A 110 4.72 -4.91 -1.31
N ALA A 111 5.19 -4.51 -2.51
CA ALA A 111 5.62 -3.14 -2.80
C ALA A 111 4.51 -2.11 -2.52
N GLY A 112 3.28 -2.42 -2.93
CA GLY A 112 2.09 -1.60 -2.67
C GLY A 112 1.80 -1.43 -1.18
N SER A 113 1.85 -2.52 -0.41
CA SER A 113 1.63 -2.48 1.04
C SER A 113 2.69 -1.66 1.77
N TYR A 114 3.95 -1.70 1.32
CA TYR A 114 5.02 -0.88 1.86
C TYR A 114 4.80 0.61 1.59
N ALA A 115 4.46 0.95 0.35
CA ALA A 115 4.30 2.32 -0.12
C ALA A 115 3.05 3.01 0.45
N ARG A 116 1.93 2.28 0.57
CA ARG A 116 0.60 2.83 0.92
C ARG A 116 0.57 3.68 2.18
N ASP A 117 1.26 3.25 3.23
CA ASP A 117 1.23 3.95 4.51
C ASP A 117 2.25 5.08 4.62
N ARG A 118 3.22 5.16 3.70
CA ARG A 118 4.32 6.14 3.68
C ARG A 118 4.05 7.29 2.71
N LEU A 119 3.41 7.02 1.58
CA LEU A 119 3.21 7.99 0.51
C LEU A 119 1.90 8.77 0.65
N ASN A 120 1.79 9.84 -0.14
CA ASN A 120 0.54 10.56 -0.32
C ASN A 120 -0.56 9.60 -0.82
N PRO A 121 -1.74 9.55 -0.16
CA PRO A 121 -2.77 8.58 -0.46
C PRO A 121 -3.37 8.76 -1.85
N ILE A 122 -3.50 9.99 -2.34
CA ILE A 122 -4.10 10.24 -3.67
C ILE A 122 -3.10 9.84 -4.76
N LEU A 123 -1.82 10.19 -4.59
CA LEU A 123 -0.73 9.71 -5.46
C LEU A 123 -0.71 8.19 -5.52
N PHE A 124 -0.72 7.53 -4.36
CA PHE A 124 -0.68 6.06 -4.28
C PHE A 124 -1.87 5.42 -4.97
N GLN A 125 -3.09 5.89 -4.68
CA GLN A 125 -4.33 5.36 -5.27
C GLN A 125 -4.32 5.53 -6.79
N TYR A 126 -3.89 6.70 -7.29
CA TYR A 126 -3.76 6.95 -8.72
C TYR A 126 -2.75 5.99 -9.36
N ALA A 127 -1.53 5.90 -8.83
CA ALA A 127 -0.48 5.08 -9.41
C ALA A 127 -0.83 3.58 -9.38
N MET A 128 -1.38 3.08 -8.28
CA MET A 128 -1.81 1.69 -8.14
C MET A 128 -2.98 1.35 -9.07
N ALA A 129 -3.95 2.26 -9.23
CA ALA A 129 -5.07 2.05 -10.14
C ALA A 129 -4.62 1.96 -11.60
N VAL A 130 -3.69 2.83 -12.03
CA VAL A 130 -3.09 2.77 -13.38
C VAL A 130 -2.32 1.46 -13.56
N ALA A 131 -1.49 1.07 -12.59
CA ALA A 131 -0.69 -0.16 -12.68
C ALA A 131 -1.55 -1.43 -12.77
N ILE A 132 -2.71 -1.47 -12.12
CA ILE A 132 -3.63 -2.63 -12.19
C ILE A 132 -4.34 -2.73 -13.54
N GLN A 133 -4.49 -1.61 -14.26
CA GLN A 133 -5.18 -1.55 -15.54
C GLN A 133 -4.28 -1.97 -16.73
N HIS A 134 -2.97 -1.98 -16.55
CA HIS A 134 -1.96 -2.31 -17.57
C HIS A 134 -1.26 -3.63 -17.29
#